data_AF-E3D9P6-F1
#
_entry.id   AF-E3D9P6-F1
#
_cell.length_a   1.000
_cell.length_b   1.000
_cell.length_c   1.000
_cell.angle_alpha   90.00
_cell.angle_beta   90.00
_cell.angle_gamma   90.00
#
_symmetry.space_group_name_H-M   'P 1'
#
loop_
_entity.id
_entity.type
_entity.pdbx_description
1 polymer ?
#
loop_
_entity_poly.entity_id
_entity_poly.type
_entity_poly.pdbx_seq_one_letter_code
_entity_poly.pdbx_strand_id
1 'polypeptide(L)'
;MCNINIQIKRIYESSDEHDGLRVLVDRLWPRGISKEKANLDLWCKDIAPSSDLRKWFGHKSERFEEFANRYIEELDENQDCVNQIVDICRKNKK
;
A
#
# COMPACT_ATOMS: atom_id res chain seq x y z
N MET A 1 -1.87 -21.42 11.34
CA MET A 1 -1.64 -20.32 10.38
C MET A 1 -2.48 -19.14 10.85
N CYS A 2 -1.93 -17.92 10.96
CA CYS A 2 -2.74 -16.75 11.33
C CYS A 2 -3.48 -16.27 10.06
N ASN A 3 -4.81 -16.24 10.09
CA ASN A 3 -5.60 -15.62 9.03
C ASN A 3 -5.48 -14.10 9.16
N ILE A 4 -4.75 -13.46 8.27
CA ILE A 4 -4.68 -12.01 8.16
C ILE A 4 -5.79 -11.59 7.18
N ASN A 5 -6.75 -10.78 7.62
CA ASN A 5 -7.75 -10.19 6.74
C ASN A 5 -7.21 -8.87 6.18
N ILE A 6 -7.00 -8.80 4.86
CA ILE A 6 -6.54 -7.60 4.17
C ILE A 6 -7.64 -7.15 3.23
N GLN A 7 -8.02 -5.88 3.34
CA GLN A 7 -8.99 -5.24 2.47
C GLN A 7 -8.32 -4.11 1.68
N ILE A 8 -8.77 -3.92 0.45
CA ILE A 8 -8.31 -2.82 -0.40
C ILE A 8 -9.43 -1.79 -0.48
N LYS A 9 -9.09 -0.54 -0.18
CA LYS A 9 -10.02 0.60 -0.23
C LYS A 9 -9.33 1.79 -0.86
N ARG A 10 -10.00 2.53 -1.74
CA ARG A 10 -9.41 3.72 -2.34
C ARG A 10 -9.37 4.83 -1.30
N ILE A 11 -8.30 5.62 -1.32
CA ILE A 11 -8.11 6.75 -0.40
C ILE A 11 -9.16 7.88 -0.55
N TYR A 12 -9.95 7.85 -1.63
CA TYR A 12 -11.05 8.78 -1.87
C TYR A 12 -12.37 8.32 -1.25
N GLU A 13 -12.47 7.07 -0.83
CA GLU A 13 -13.61 6.54 -0.11
C GLU A 13 -13.56 6.96 1.35
N SER A 14 -14.72 7.27 1.93
CA SER A 14 -14.84 7.67 3.33
C SER A 14 -14.32 6.59 4.26
N SER A 15 -13.63 7.00 5.34
CA SER A 15 -13.23 6.09 6.41
C SER A 15 -14.45 5.45 7.05
N ASP A 16 -14.38 4.16 7.35
CA ASP A 16 -15.41 3.41 8.07
C ASP A 16 -14.85 2.89 9.40
N GLU A 17 -15.70 2.76 10.41
CA GLU A 17 -15.30 2.22 11.73
C GLU A 17 -14.85 0.74 11.65
N HIS A 18 -15.29 0.02 10.62
CA HIS A 18 -14.92 -1.37 10.35
C HIS A 18 -13.66 -1.51 9.50
N ASP A 19 -13.05 -0.40 9.04
CA ASP A 19 -11.82 -0.43 8.23
C ASP A 19 -10.60 -0.97 9.02
N GLY A 20 -10.71 -1.04 10.36
CA GLY A 20 -9.61 -1.46 11.22
C GLY A 20 -8.41 -0.50 11.10
N LEU A 21 -7.22 -1.07 10.92
CA LEU A 21 -6.00 -0.28 10.72
C LEU A 21 -5.84 0.12 9.25
N ARG A 22 -5.77 1.42 9.00
CA ARG A 22 -5.71 2.01 7.65
C ARG A 22 -4.30 2.43 7.31
N VAL A 23 -3.71 1.72 6.35
CA VAL A 23 -2.33 1.94 5.89
C VAL A 23 -2.33 2.45 4.46
N LEU A 24 -1.72 3.61 4.22
CA LEU A 24 -1.46 4.09 2.86
C LEU A 24 -0.16 3.49 2.34
N VAL A 25 -0.25 2.83 1.18
CA VAL A 25 0.87 2.14 0.51
C VAL A 25 1.32 2.82 -0.78
N ASP A 26 0.87 4.07 -1.00
CA ASP A 26 1.24 4.89 -2.15
C ASP A 26 2.43 5.79 -1.84
N ARG A 27 3.32 6.02 -2.80
CA ARG A 27 4.49 6.90 -2.59
C ARG A 27 4.10 8.38 -2.46
N LEU A 28 2.99 8.78 -3.07
CA LEU A 28 2.53 10.16 -3.09
C LEU A 28 1.24 10.33 -2.30
N TRP A 29 1.14 11.47 -1.62
CA TRP A 29 -0.11 11.86 -0.99
C TRP A 29 -1.17 12.18 -2.06
N PRO A 30 -2.40 11.67 -1.93
CA PRO A 30 -3.46 11.91 -2.91
C PRO A 30 -3.90 13.37 -2.92
N ARG A 31 -4.11 13.89 -4.13
CA ARG A 31 -4.59 15.27 -4.32
C ARG A 31 -6.00 15.43 -3.76
N GLY A 32 -6.25 16.55 -3.10
CA GLY A 32 -7.58 16.93 -2.61
C GLY A 32 -8.05 16.19 -1.35
N ILE A 33 -7.17 15.45 -0.67
CA ILE A 33 -7.47 14.74 0.58
C ILE A 33 -6.66 15.36 1.71
N SER A 34 -7.31 15.80 2.78
CA SER A 34 -6.61 16.22 4.01
C SER A 34 -6.21 15.01 4.84
N LYS A 35 -5.24 15.16 5.74
CA LYS A 35 -4.84 14.09 6.66
C LYS A 35 -6.01 13.66 7.57
N GLU A 36 -6.83 14.61 8.04
CA GLU A 36 -7.99 14.28 8.88
C GLU A 36 -9.01 13.47 8.10
N LYS A 37 -9.34 13.89 6.87
CA LYS A 37 -10.28 13.15 6.01
C LYS A 37 -9.74 11.77 5.63
N ALA A 38 -8.43 11.67 5.40
CA ALA A 38 -7.79 10.41 5.08
C ALA A 38 -7.91 9.41 6.22
N ASN A 39 -7.92 9.87 7.48
CA ASN A 39 -8.03 9.06 8.71
C ASN A 39 -7.19 7.78 8.62
N LEU A 40 -5.90 7.95 8.33
CA LEU A 40 -4.92 6.88 8.17
C LEU A 40 -4.11 6.74 9.45
N ASP A 41 -3.84 5.50 9.85
CA ASP A 41 -2.96 5.21 10.97
C ASP A 41 -1.49 5.29 10.54
N LEU A 42 -1.18 4.85 9.32
CA LEU A 42 0.20 4.75 8.82
C LEU A 42 0.31 5.11 7.34
N TRP A 43 1.50 5.59 6.96
CA TRP A 43 1.87 5.83 5.57
C TRP A 43 3.20 5.15 5.25
N CYS A 44 3.13 3.95 4.67
CA CYS A 44 4.27 3.12 4.30
C CYS A 44 4.70 3.44 2.87
N LYS A 45 5.47 4.51 2.67
CA LYS A 45 5.91 4.92 1.32
C LYS A 45 6.86 3.93 0.66
N ASP A 46 7.63 3.21 1.47
CA ASP A 46 8.73 2.37 0.99
C ASP A 46 8.26 1.01 0.49
N ILE A 47 7.01 0.63 0.77
CA ILE A 47 6.37 -0.51 0.11
C ILE A 47 6.01 -0.17 -1.33
N ALA A 48 5.75 1.10 -1.66
CA ALA A 48 5.30 1.51 -2.99
C ALA A 48 6.38 1.22 -4.06
N PRO A 49 5.97 1.01 -5.32
CA PRO A 49 6.91 0.79 -6.42
C PRO A 49 7.92 1.94 -6.53
N SER A 50 9.12 1.61 -6.98
CA SER A 50 10.18 2.61 -7.18
C SER A 50 9.74 3.70 -8.15
N SER A 51 10.40 4.86 -8.05
CA SER A 51 10.10 5.99 -8.94
C SER A 51 10.35 5.64 -10.40
N ASP A 52 11.36 4.81 -10.69
CA ASP A 52 11.72 4.45 -12.05
C ASP A 52 10.79 3.39 -12.62
N LEU A 53 10.40 2.38 -11.82
CA LEU A 53 9.37 1.42 -12.23
C LEU A 53 8.03 2.11 -12.50
N ARG A 54 7.63 3.06 -11.65
CA ARG A 54 6.41 3.85 -11.85
C ARG A 54 6.46 4.70 -13.13
N LYS A 55 7.59 5.37 -13.41
CA LYS A 55 7.78 6.12 -14.68
C LYS A 55 7.71 5.19 -15.88
N TRP A 56 8.34 4.01 -15.78
CA TRP A 56 8.33 3.00 -16.84
C TRP A 56 6.91 2.47 -17.12
N PHE A 57 6.13 2.19 -16.08
CA PHE A 57 4.73 1.75 -16.25
C PHE A 57 3.91 2.79 -16.99
N GLY A 58 4.04 4.07 -16.62
CA GLY A 58 3.45 5.19 -17.34
C GLY A 58 1.93 5.10 -17.53
N HIS A 59 1.24 4.34 -16.67
CA HIS A 59 -0.21 4.05 -16.75
C HIS A 59 -0.66 3.37 -18.05
N LYS A 60 0.24 2.64 -18.70
CA LYS A 60 -0.05 1.88 -19.91
C LYS A 60 -0.62 0.51 -19.54
N SER A 61 -1.87 0.24 -19.92
CA SER A 61 -2.54 -1.00 -19.56
C SER A 61 -1.82 -2.24 -20.10
N GLU A 62 -1.20 -2.12 -21.29
CA GLU A 62 -0.40 -3.19 -21.91
C GLU A 62 0.88 -3.53 -21.13
N ARG A 63 1.29 -2.69 -20.17
CA ARG A 63 2.47 -2.90 -19.31
C ARG A 63 2.11 -3.40 -17.92
N PHE A 64 0.83 -3.57 -17.60
CA PHE A 64 0.40 -3.83 -16.23
C PHE A 64 0.92 -5.15 -15.66
N GLU A 65 0.86 -6.23 -16.45
CA GLU A 65 1.32 -7.56 -16.03
C GLU A 65 2.82 -7.52 -15.67
N GLU A 66 3.64 -6.98 -16.56
CA GLU A 66 5.08 -6.83 -16.34
C GLU A 66 5.39 -5.85 -15.19
N PHE A 67 4.62 -4.78 -15.05
CA PHE A 67 4.73 -3.87 -13.91
C PHE A 67 4.49 -4.61 -12.58
N ALA A 68 3.47 -5.46 -12.51
CA ALA A 68 3.18 -6.24 -11.32
C ALA A 68 4.31 -7.22 -10.98
N ASN A 69 4.87 -7.92 -11.98
CA ASN A 69 5.99 -8.84 -11.77
C ASN A 69 7.23 -8.12 -11.22
N ARG A 70 7.64 -7.02 -11.86
CA ARG A 70 8.78 -6.21 -11.39
C ARG A 70 8.55 -5.62 -10.01
N TYR A 71 7.31 -5.24 -9.70
CA TYR A 71 6.99 -4.72 -8.38
C TYR A 71 7.09 -5.82 -7.31
N ILE A 72 6.69 -7.05 -7.62
CA ILE A 72 6.92 -8.20 -6.73
C ILE A 72 8.42 -8.41 -6.50
N GLU A 73 9.24 -8.33 -7.54
CA GLU A 73 10.71 -8.40 -7.40
C GLU A 73 11.26 -7.30 -6.48
N GLU A 74 10.80 -6.04 -6.65
CA GLU A 74 11.18 -4.93 -5.75
C GLU A 74 10.78 -5.19 -4.28
N LEU A 75 9.64 -5.86 -4.06
CA LEU A 75 9.20 -6.23 -2.71
C LEU A 75 10.04 -7.37 -2.12
N ASP A 76 10.40 -8.36 -2.93
CA ASP A 76 11.27 -9.48 -2.50
C ASP A 76 12.67 -9.00 -2.13
N GLU A 77 13.18 -7.97 -2.82
CA GLU A 77 14.45 -7.31 -2.51
C GLU A 77 14.36 -6.38 -1.28
N ASN A 78 13.16 -5.94 -0.90
CA ASN A 78 12.91 -5.01 0.21
C ASN A 78 12.13 -5.66 1.35
N GLN A 79 12.65 -6.78 1.86
CA GLN A 79 11.97 -7.55 2.90
C GLN A 79 11.72 -6.75 4.20
N ASP A 80 12.53 -5.74 4.51
CA ASP A 80 12.34 -4.91 5.70
C ASP A 80 11.02 -4.14 5.65
N CYS A 81 10.68 -3.54 4.51
CA CYS A 81 9.42 -2.80 4.37
C CYS A 81 8.20 -3.73 4.36
N VAL A 82 8.35 -4.92 3.75
CA VAL A 82 7.32 -5.97 3.78
C VAL A 82 7.10 -6.46 5.21
N ASN A 83 8.17 -6.75 5.93
CA ASN A 83 8.12 -7.22 7.32
C ASN A 83 7.47 -6.19 8.23
N GLN A 84 7.67 -4.89 8.00
CA GLN A 84 6.96 -3.84 8.73
C GLN A 84 5.44 -4.01 8.62
N ILE A 85 4.90 -4.19 7.41
CA ILE A 85 3.45 -4.40 7.19
C ILE A 85 2.99 -5.72 7.81
N VAL A 86 3.76 -6.79 7.62
CA VAL A 86 3.45 -8.10 8.21
C VAL A 86 3.38 -8.02 9.74
N ASP A 87 4.31 -7.32 10.38
CA ASP A 87 4.34 -7.13 11.83
C ASP A 87 3.19 -6.27 12.32
N ILE A 88 2.83 -5.23 11.57
CA ILE A 88 1.64 -4.42 11.81
C ILE A 88 0.39 -5.30 11.80
N CYS A 89 0.23 -6.15 10.78
CA CYS A 89 -0.89 -7.09 10.68
C CYS A 89 -0.89 -8.12 11.83
N ARG A 90 0.28 -8.59 12.28
CA ARG A 90 0.38 -9.54 13.40
C ARG A 90 0.08 -8.92 14.75
N LYS A 91 0.49 -7.67 14.97
CA LYS A 91 0.29 -6.93 16.24
C LYS A 91 -1.13 -6.45 16.42
N ASN A 92 -1.83 -6.13 15.33
CA ASN A 92 -3.22 -5.67 15.35
C ASN A 92 -4.24 -6.82 15.34
N LYS A 93 -3.90 -7.96 15.97
CA LYS A 93 -4.89 -8.98 16.32
C LYS A 93 -5.84 -8.42 17.37
N LYS A 94 -6.93 -7.81 16.92
CA LYS A 94 -8.14 -7.60 17.71
C LYS A 94 -9.18 -8.63 17.30
#